data_AF-A0A699ZVS6-F1
#
_entry.id   AF-A0A699ZVS6-F1
#
_cell.length_a   1.000
_cell.length_b   1.000
_cell.length_c   1.000
_cell.angle_alpha   90.00
_cell.angle_beta   90.00
_cell.angle_gamma   90.00
#
_symmetry.space_group_name_H-M   'P 1'
#
loop_
_entity.id
_entity.type
_entity.pdbx_description
1 polymer ?
#
loop_
_entity_poly.entity_id
_entity_poly.type
_entity_poly.pdbx_seq_one_letter_code
_entity_poly.pdbx_strand_id
1 'polypeptide(L)' 'MRRSREQEAGAGSVPIICIPTTSGTGSEVTPFATITDPATARKYTLADYALTPSMAVVDPQLVINLPAQQTAYG' A
#
# COMPACT_ATOMS: atom_id res chain seq x y z
N MET A 1 9.88 31.67 -5.74
CA MET A 1 10.20 30.23 -5.86
C MET A 1 9.97 29.57 -4.50
N ARG A 2 8.69 29.38 -4.11
CA ARG A 2 8.31 28.79 -2.82
C ARG A 2 8.18 27.28 -3.02
N ARG A 3 8.90 26.51 -2.21
CA ARG A 3 8.95 25.04 -2.25
C ARG A 3 7.52 24.49 -2.31
N SER A 4 7.31 23.62 -3.29
CA SER A 4 6.16 22.74 -3.44
C SER A 4 5.77 22.16 -2.09
N ARG A 5 4.53 22.42 -1.69
CA ARG A 5 3.85 21.68 -0.63
C ARG A 5 3.73 20.22 -1.07
N GLU A 6 4.73 19.41 -0.79
CA GLU A 6 4.53 17.96 -0.72
C GLU A 6 3.55 17.69 0.42
N GLN A 7 2.51 16.92 0.10
CA GLN A 7 1.31 16.68 0.88
C GLN A 7 1.53 16.73 2.40
N GLU A 8 0.88 17.69 3.05
CA GLU A 8 0.64 17.66 4.48
C GLU A 8 -0.23 16.43 4.78
N ALA A 9 0.42 15.29 5.07
CA ALA A 9 -0.21 14.24 5.85
C ALA A 9 -0.69 14.92 7.13
N GLY A 10 -2.01 14.96 7.33
CA GLY A 10 -2.66 15.77 8.37
C GLY A 10 -1.98 15.57 9.73
N ALA A 11 -2.02 16.61 10.58
CA ALA A 11 -1.25 16.82 11.82
C ALA A 11 -1.45 15.78 12.96
N GLY A 12 -1.77 14.53 12.63
CA GLY A 12 -1.78 13.34 13.49
C GLY A 12 -1.62 12.02 12.73
N SER A 13 -1.11 12.03 11.49
CA SER A 13 -0.88 10.81 10.70
C SER A 13 0.44 10.14 11.11
N VAL A 14 0.37 8.84 11.41
CA VAL A 14 1.54 8.01 11.67
C VAL A 14 2.21 7.72 10.31
N PRO A 15 3.53 7.91 10.15
CA PRO A 15 4.22 7.59 8.90
C PRO A 15 4.09 6.09 8.61
N ILE A 16 3.66 5.77 7.38
CA ILE A 16 3.48 4.39 6.91
C ILE A 16 4.65 4.04 6.00
N ILE A 17 5.35 2.94 6.32
CA ILE A 17 6.42 2.39 5.50
C ILE A 17 5.98 1.00 5.02
N CYS A 18 6.00 0.79 3.71
CA CYS A 18 5.58 -0.46 3.08
C CYS A 18 6.76 -1.18 2.42
N ILE A 19 6.91 -2.48 2.72
CA ILE A 19 7.89 -3.37 2.09
C ILE A 19 7.11 -4.51 1.43
N PRO A 20 6.76 -4.40 0.13
CA PRO A 20 6.01 -5.44 -0.56
C PRO A 20 6.84 -6.73 -0.69
N THR A 21 6.21 -7.86 -0.39
CA THR A 21 6.78 -9.21 -0.55
C THR A 21 6.12 -9.99 -1.69
N THR A 22 5.30 -9.31 -2.49
CA THR A 22 4.63 -9.81 -3.69
C THR A 22 4.73 -8.77 -4.80
N SER A 23 4.79 -9.21 -6.05
CA SER A 23 4.77 -8.32 -7.21
C SER A 23 3.36 -8.25 -7.80
N GLY A 24 2.42 -7.56 -7.13
CA GLY A 24 1.06 -7.48 -7.64
C GLY A 24 0.27 -6.23 -7.27
N THR A 25 -0.20 -6.12 -6.01
CA THR A 25 -1.27 -5.16 -5.66
C THR A 25 -0.92 -3.68 -5.81
N GLY A 26 0.37 -3.31 -5.78
CA GLY A 26 0.82 -1.91 -5.81
C GLY A 26 0.30 -1.10 -4.62
N SER A 27 -0.09 -1.77 -3.52
CA SER A 27 -0.63 -1.12 -2.32
C SER A 27 0.43 -0.26 -1.62
N GLU A 28 1.70 -0.55 -1.85
CA GLU A 28 2.84 0.19 -1.34
C GLU A 28 2.98 1.62 -1.91
N VAL A 29 2.27 1.95 -2.99
CA VAL A 29 2.33 3.30 -3.63
C VAL A 29 0.95 3.92 -3.85
N THR A 30 -0.13 3.29 -3.38
CA THR A 30 -1.50 3.76 -3.62
C THR A 30 -2.22 4.17 -2.34
N PRO A 31 -3.11 5.18 -2.39
CA PRO A 31 -3.91 5.63 -1.24
C PRO A 31 -5.14 4.75 -0.95
N PHE A 32 -5.10 3.47 -1.35
CA PHE A 32 -6.24 2.57 -1.27
C PHE A 32 -6.01 1.47 -0.22
N ALA A 33 -6.99 1.28 0.67
CA ALA A 33 -7.01 0.17 1.61
C ALA A 33 -8.34 -0.56 1.49
N THR A 34 -8.29 -1.88 1.28
CA THR A 34 -9.50 -2.68 1.16
C THR A 34 -9.62 -3.69 2.30
N ILE A 35 -10.73 -3.62 3.02
CA ILE A 35 -11.00 -4.43 4.22
C ILE A 35 -12.27 -5.25 3.96
N THR A 36 -12.23 -6.54 4.24
CA THR A 36 -13.40 -7.42 4.13
C THR A 36 -13.91 -7.75 5.52
N ASP A 37 -15.18 -7.46 5.79
CA ASP A 37 -15.86 -7.85 7.02
C ASP A 37 -16.48 -9.25 6.85
N PRO A 38 -16.01 -10.27 7.57
CA PRO A 38 -16.53 -11.63 7.44
C PRO A 38 -17.95 -11.79 8.00
N ALA A 39 -18.40 -10.94 8.94
CA ALA A 39 -19.72 -11.06 9.55
C ALA A 39 -20.83 -10.60 8.59
N THR A 40 -20.55 -9.54 7.83
CA THR A 40 -21.50 -9.00 6.84
C THR A 40 -21.22 -9.42 5.40
N ALA A 41 -20.11 -10.15 5.18
CA ALA A 41 -19.59 -10.53 3.86
C ALA A 41 -19.40 -9.33 2.90
N ARG A 42 -19.12 -8.14 3.46
CA ARG A 42 -18.96 -6.90 2.70
C ARG A 42 -17.50 -6.51 2.58
N LYS A 43 -17.15 -5.99 1.40
CA LYS A 43 -15.81 -5.47 1.08
C LYS A 43 -15.88 -3.94 1.09
N TYR A 44 -15.11 -3.32 1.97
CA TYR A 44 -15.01 -1.87 2.15
C TYR A 44 -13.70 -1.38 1.56
N THR A 45 -13.75 -0.44 0.63
CA THR A 45 -12.56 0.21 0.07
C THR A 45 -12.49 1.64 0.56
N LEU A 46 -11.42 1.95 1.29
CA LEU A 46 -11.05 3.28 1.74
C LEU A 46 -10.13 3.92 0.70
N ALA A 47 -10.34 5.19 0.40
CA ALA A 47 -9.56 5.97 -0.54
C ALA A 47 -9.26 7.34 0.08
N ASP A 48 -8.08 7.50 0.67
CA ASP A 48 -7.64 8.74 1.32
C ASP A 48 -6.14 8.92 1.11
N TYR A 49 -5.70 10.11 0.74
CA TYR A 49 -4.28 10.43 0.59
C TYR A 49 -3.49 10.28 1.89
N ALA A 50 -4.14 10.39 3.06
CA ALA A 50 -3.50 10.10 4.34
C ALA A 50 -3.04 8.63 4.48
N LEU A 51 -3.57 7.72 3.64
CA LEU A 51 -3.16 6.32 3.57
C LEU A 51 -1.99 6.08 2.62
N THR A 52 -1.53 7.10 1.88
CA THR A 52 -0.39 6.97 0.98
C THR A 52 0.88 6.70 1.79
N PRO A 53 1.60 5.60 1.54
CA PRO A 53 2.84 5.32 2.25
C PRO A 53 3.85 6.44 2.09
N SER A 54 4.52 6.81 3.18
CA SER A 54 5.60 7.79 3.17
C SER A 54 6.86 7.25 2.51
N MET A 55 7.04 5.93 2.52
CA MET A 55 8.14 5.24 1.87
C MET A 55 7.72 3.83 1.44
N ALA A 56 8.14 3.44 0.24
CA ALA A 56 8.04 2.08 -0.27
C ALA A 56 9.43 1.52 -0.57
N VAL A 57 9.75 0.34 -0.04
CA VAL A 57 11.03 -0.35 -0.31
C VAL A 57 10.77 -1.60 -1.11
N VAL A 58 11.06 -1.55 -2.41
CA VAL A 58 10.87 -2.67 -3.33
C VAL A 58 12.18 -3.45 -3.46
N ASP A 59 12.27 -4.60 -2.78
CA ASP A 59 13.42 -5.50 -2.86
C ASP A 59 13.04 -6.79 -3.62
N PRO A 60 13.62 -7.04 -4.82
CA PRO A 60 13.34 -8.24 -5.59
C PRO A 60 13.75 -9.54 -4.86
N GLN A 61 14.66 -9.49 -3.88
CA GLN A 61 15.02 -10.69 -3.11
C GLN A 61 13.84 -11.23 -2.29
N LEU A 62 12.88 -10.38 -1.91
CA LEU A 62 11.72 -10.77 -1.12
C LEU A 62 10.66 -11.53 -1.91
N VAL A 63 10.75 -11.53 -3.24
CA VAL A 63 9.76 -12.16 -4.14
C VAL A 63 10.27 -13.45 -4.81
N ILE A 64 11.56 -13.79 -4.67
CA ILE A 64 12.17 -14.94 -5.37
C ILE A 64 11.53 -16.29 -4.99
N ASN A 65 11.10 -16.44 -3.74
CA ASN A 65 10.55 -17.69 -3.21
C ASN A 65 9.00 -17.76 -3.32
N LEU A 66 8.37 -16.86 -4.07
CA LEU A 66 6.93 -16.93 -4.30
C LEU A 66 6.57 -18.20 -5.08
N PRO A 67 5.50 -18.92 -4.69
CA PRO A 67 4.96 -20.01 -5.50
C PRO A 67 4.58 -19.49 -6.90
N ALA A 68 4.87 -20.28 -7.94
CA ALA A 68 4.60 -19.90 -9.33
C ALA A 68 3.15 -19.43 -9.57
N GLN A 69 2.19 -20.04 -8.87
CA GLN A 69 0.79 -19.66 -8.95
C GLN A 69 0.54 -18.24 -8.42
N GLN A 70 1.20 -17.83 -7.34
CA GLN A 70 1.07 -16.47 -6.79
C GLN A 70 1.80 -15.44 -7.65
N THR A 71 2.96 -15.80 -8.20
CA THR A 71 3.65 -14.98 -9.20
C THR A 71 2.78 -14.73 -10.44
N ALA A 72 1.96 -15.71 -10.85
CA ALA A 72 1.07 -15.57 -11.99
C ALA A 72 -0.21 -14.76 -11.69
N TYR A 73 -0.60 -14.62 -10.42
CA TYR A 73 -1.77 -13.84 -10.02
C TYR A 73 -1.48 -12.36 -9.75
N GLY A 74 -0.22 -12.06 -9.41
CA GLY A 74 0.27 -10.71 -9.20
C GLY A 74 0.08 -9.83 -10.42
#